data_AF-D9WMF0-F1
#
_entry.id   AF-D9WMF0-F1
#
_cell.length_a   1.000
_cell.length_b   1.000
_cell.length_c   1.000
_cell.angle_alpha   90.00
_cell.angle_beta   90.00
_cell.angle_gamma   90.00
#
_symmetry.space_group_name_H-M   'P 1'
#
loop_
_entity.id
_entity.type
_entity.pdbx_description
1 polymer ?
#
loop_
_entity_poly.entity_id
_entity_poly.type
_entity_poly.pdbx_seq_one_letter_code
_entity_poly.pdbx_strand_id
1 'polypeptide(L)' 'MATGRTSAQFIAALRNREELIGYWSLLDSPIAAERLARVGYDYLAFDAQHGLFGYQ' A
#
# COMPACT_ATOMS: atom_id res chain seq x y z
N MET A 1 -2.40 13.26 3.90
CA MET A 1 -0.96 13.64 3.90
C MET A 1 -0.18 12.35 3.97
N ALA A 2 0.76 12.12 3.05
CA ALA A 2 1.60 10.92 3.14
C ALA A 2 2.32 10.85 4.46
N THR A 3 2.01 9.82 5.23
CA THR A 3 2.84 9.44 6.36
C THR A 3 4.11 8.88 5.74
N GLY A 4 5.15 9.70 5.57
CA GLY A 4 6.44 9.31 5.01
C GLY A 4 7.21 8.36 5.91
N ARG A 5 6.58 7.26 6.34
CA ARG A 5 7.15 6.24 7.18
C ARG A 5 8.12 5.40 6.36
N THR A 6 9.29 5.17 6.94
CA THR A 6 10.17 4.10 6.48
C THR A 6 9.53 2.74 6.79
N SER A 7 10.04 1.67 6.16
CA SER A 7 9.61 0.30 6.45
C SER A 7 9.75 -0.06 7.94
N ALA A 8 10.82 0.39 8.60
CA ALA A 8 11.03 0.17 10.03
C ALA A 8 9.97 0.88 10.90
N GLN A 9 9.59 2.11 10.54
CA GLN A 9 8.56 2.87 11.25
C GLN A 9 7.17 2.24 11.07
N PHE A 10 6.85 1.74 9.88
CA PHE A 10 5.62 0.98 9.64
C PHE A 10 5.56 -0.29 10.51
N ILE A 11 6.63 -1.10 10.54
CA ILE A 11 6.69 -2.33 11.35
C ILE A 11 6.50 -2.02 12.84
N ALA A 12 7.12 -0.94 13.34
CA ALA A 12 6.98 -0.52 14.73
C ALA A 12 5.53 -0.14 15.05
N ALA A 13 4.91 0.70 14.23
CA ALA A 13 3.52 1.12 14.39
C ALA A 13 2.55 -0.06 14.38
N LEU A 14 2.75 -1.02 13.46
CA LEU A 14 1.94 -2.25 13.38
C LEU A 14 2.03 -3.07 14.67
N ARG A 15 3.23 -3.26 15.22
CA ARG A 15 3.44 -4.02 16.46
C ARG A 15 2.84 -3.32 17.69
N ASN A 16 2.86 -2.00 17.68
CA ASN A 16 2.27 -1.18 18.74
C ASN A 16 0.74 -1.09 18.65
N ARG A 17 0.12 -1.67 17.60
CA ARG A 17 -1.32 -1.57 17.31
C ARG A 17 -1.77 -0.11 17.14
N GLU A 18 -0.92 0.72 16.56
CA GLU A 18 -1.31 2.05 16.08
C GLU A 18 -2.32 1.91 14.93
N GLU A 19 -3.13 2.95 14.71
CA GLU A 19 -4.00 3.02 13.54
C GLU A 19 -3.15 3.12 12.27
N LEU A 20 -3.46 2.27 11.29
CA LEU A 20 -2.81 2.21 9.98
C LEU A 20 -3.89 2.14 8.89
N ILE A 21 -3.88 3.09 7.97
CA ILE A 21 -4.83 3.20 6.86
C ILE A 21 -4.15 2.73 5.57
N GLY A 22 -4.61 1.60 5.05
CA GLY A 22 -4.13 1.04 3.79
C GLY A 22 -5.06 1.26 2.61
N TYR A 23 -4.56 0.97 1.41
CA TYR A 23 -5.36 0.89 0.18
C TYR A 23 -5.17 -0.47 -0.50
N TRP A 24 -6.28 -1.08 -0.93
CA TRP A 24 -6.29 -2.36 -1.63
C TRP A 24 -6.31 -2.14 -3.15
N SER A 25 -5.33 -2.68 -3.86
CA SER A 25 -5.23 -2.58 -5.33
C SER A 25 -5.39 -3.95 -5.98
N LEU A 26 -6.39 -4.05 -6.84
CA LEU A 26 -6.57 -5.15 -7.79
C LEU A 26 -5.90 -4.86 -9.15
N LEU A 27 -5.42 -3.63 -9.37
CA LEU A 27 -4.90 -3.20 -10.67
C LEU A 27 -3.49 -3.73 -10.90
N ASP A 28 -3.26 -4.35 -12.06
CA ASP A 28 -1.92 -4.56 -12.62
C ASP A 28 -1.49 -3.32 -13.41
N SER A 29 -1.22 -2.24 -12.69
CA SER A 29 -0.83 -0.97 -13.30
C SER A 29 0.29 -0.31 -12.50
N PRO A 30 1.53 -0.29 -13.02
CA PRO A 30 2.64 0.38 -12.34
C PRO A 30 2.41 1.88 -12.23
N ILE A 31 1.70 2.49 -13.18
CA ILE A 31 1.35 3.92 -13.16
C ILE A 31 0.39 4.22 -12.01
N ALA A 32 -0.64 3.38 -11.83
CA ALA A 32 -1.57 3.53 -10.71
C ALA A 32 -0.86 3.32 -9.36
N ALA A 33 0.04 2.34 -9.27
CA ALA A 33 0.85 2.09 -8.07
C ALA A 33 1.70 3.31 -7.68
N GLU A 34 2.40 3.92 -8.64
CA GLU A 34 3.19 5.14 -8.37
C GLU A 34 2.31 6.31 -7.94
N ARG A 35 1.14 6.48 -8.57
CA ARG A 35 0.18 7.52 -8.18
C ARG A 35 -0.30 7.32 -6.74
N LEU A 36 -0.69 6.09 -6.38
CA LEU A 36 -1.19 5.74 -5.05
C LEU A 36 -0.14 5.94 -3.96
N ALA A 37 1.14 5.70 -4.26
CA ALA A 37 2.25 5.92 -3.33
C ALA A 37 2.35 7.39 -2.85
N ARG A 38 1.76 8.34 -3.58
CA ARG A 38 1.77 9.78 -3.24
C ARG A 38 0.51 10.27 -2.53
N VAL A 39 -0.55 9.44 -2.47
CA VAL A 39 -1.85 9.81 -1.85
C VAL A 39 -1.73 9.89 -0.34
N GLY A 40 -0.95 8.98 0.23
CA GLY A 40 -0.56 9.02 1.63
C GLY A 40 -1.14 7.99 2.56
N TYR A 41 -1.47 6.82 2.02
CA TYR A 41 -1.74 5.62 2.80
C TYR A 41 -0.48 5.15 3.54
N ASP A 42 -0.67 4.49 4.68
CA ASP A 42 0.39 3.86 5.46
C ASP A 42 0.99 2.65 4.74
N TYR A 43 0.17 1.97 3.93
CA TYR A 43 0.58 0.85 3.11
C TYR A 43 -0.34 0.65 1.89
N LEU A 44 0.18 -0.04 0.88
CA LEU A 44 -0.59 -0.53 -0.26
C LEU A 44 -0.62 -2.06 -0.21
N ALA A 45 -1.80 -2.65 -0.34
CA ALA A 45 -1.98 -4.09 -0.48
C ALA A 45 -2.21 -4.40 -1.97
N PHE A 46 -1.26 -5.10 -2.58
CA PHE A 46 -1.37 -5.59 -3.96
C PHE A 46 -1.88 -7.02 -3.92
N ASP A 47 -3.08 -7.23 -4.47
CA ASP A 47 -3.75 -8.52 -4.42
C ASP A 47 -3.28 -9.43 -5.56
N ALA A 48 -2.31 -10.28 -5.28
CA ALA A 48 -1.83 -11.26 -6.23
C ALA A 48 -2.71 -12.52 -6.34
N GLN A 49 -3.78 -12.65 -5.52
CA GLN A 49 -4.66 -13.82 -5.51
C GLN A 49 -5.91 -13.60 -6.37
N HIS A 50 -6.55 -12.44 -6.22
CA HIS A 50 -7.80 -12.08 -6.90
C HIS A 50 -7.66 -10.84 -7.80
N GLY A 51 -6.50 -10.16 -7.78
CA GLY A 51 -6.22 -9.02 -8.63
C GLY A 51 -5.93 -9.41 -10.08
N LEU A 52 -5.80 -8.38 -10.91
CA LEU A 52 -5.59 -8.48 -12.36
C LEU A 52 -4.12 -8.74 -12.74
N PHE A 53 -3.26 -9.09 -11.78
CA PHE A 53 -1.84 -9.33 -12.03
C PHE A 53 -1.65 -10.44 -13.07
N GLY A 54 -0.95 -10.11 -14.17
CA GLY A 54 -0.69 -11.05 -15.26
C GLY A 54 -1.88 -11.32 -16.18
N TYR A 55 -3.03 -10.66 -15.99
CA TYR A 55 -4.10 -10.66 -16.99
C TYR A 55 -3.71 -9.72 -18.14
N GLN A 56 -3.53 -10.27 -19.34
CA GLN A 56 -3.25 -9.54 -20.57
C GLN A 56 -4.35 -9.72 -21.61
#